data_AF-A0A1Q8DQB1-F1
#
_entry.id   AF-A0A1Q8DQB1-F1
#
_cell.length_a   1.000
_cell.length_b   1.000
_cell.length_c   1.000
_cell.angle_alpha   90.00
_cell.angle_beta   90.00
_cell.angle_gamma   90.00
#
_symmetry.space_group_name_H-M   'P 1'
#
loop_
_entity.id
_entity.type
_entity.pdbx_description
1 polymer ?
#
loop_
_entity_poly.entity_id
_entity_poly.type
_entity_poly.pdbx_seq_one_letter_code
_entity_poly.pdbx_strand_id
1 'polypeptide(L)'
;MTLTAIIFSMVAALSLTSCATRQASSTDWTPYLKSMQKGCDYPNPTTSSLPIPYQQSIIDTDTRIKPYNSSDEEQLEHLDETITTYTLNNATAFGKQLSKIEYLSGFEWSHLKLYFANDPQSLRSEFTLPVDKHDINTVTKNDSSGYQVTGEGYKHLTFDKKDNSITCGFGV
;
A
#
# COMPACT_ATOMS: atom_id res chain seq x y z
N MET A 1 -38.63 -76.06 14.43
CA MET A 1 -37.41 -75.27 14.73
C MET A 1 -37.13 -74.40 13.52
N THR A 2 -37.43 -73.11 13.62
CA THR A 2 -37.17 -72.13 12.56
C THR A 2 -36.47 -70.97 13.23
N LEU A 3 -35.18 -70.80 12.91
CA LEU A 3 -34.31 -69.78 13.50
C LEU A 3 -34.60 -68.42 12.88
N THR A 4 -34.85 -67.46 13.76
CA THR A 4 -34.92 -66.02 13.54
C THR A 4 -33.54 -65.46 13.17
N ALA A 5 -33.50 -64.52 12.23
CA ALA A 5 -32.37 -63.62 12.06
C ALA A 5 -32.91 -62.19 11.89
N ILE A 6 -32.85 -61.41 12.96
CA ILE A 6 -33.14 -59.97 12.96
C ILE A 6 -31.80 -59.26 12.76
N ILE A 7 -31.63 -58.64 11.60
CA ILE A 7 -30.44 -57.87 11.25
C ILE A 7 -30.58 -56.48 11.86
N PHE A 8 -29.77 -56.18 12.87
CA PHE A 8 -29.61 -54.83 13.42
C PHE A 8 -28.73 -54.00 12.47
N SER A 9 -29.33 -53.02 11.79
CA SER A 9 -28.61 -52.04 10.98
C SER A 9 -28.10 -50.91 11.87
N MET A 10 -26.79 -50.91 12.17
CA MET A 10 -26.12 -49.77 12.81
C MET A 10 -25.95 -48.63 11.81
N VAL A 11 -26.65 -47.52 12.02
CA VAL A 11 -26.43 -46.27 11.29
C VAL A 11 -25.32 -45.51 12.03
N ALA A 12 -24.11 -45.51 11.47
CA ALA A 12 -23.00 -44.70 11.95
C ALA A 12 -23.23 -43.23 11.55
N ALA A 13 -23.59 -42.38 12.50
CA ALA A 13 -23.68 -40.94 12.30
C ALA A 13 -22.26 -40.34 12.21
N LEU A 14 -21.80 -40.07 10.99
CA LEU A 14 -20.61 -39.24 10.75
C LEU A 14 -20.96 -37.78 11.07
N SER A 15 -20.68 -37.34 12.29
CA SER A 15 -20.66 -35.91 12.63
C SER A 15 -19.53 -35.23 11.87
N LEU A 16 -19.87 -34.61 10.74
CA LEU A 16 -19.03 -33.65 10.02
C LEU A 16 -18.90 -32.39 10.88
N THR A 17 -17.91 -32.34 11.76
CA THR A 17 -17.43 -31.09 12.34
C THR A 17 -16.87 -30.24 11.20
N SER A 18 -17.73 -29.36 10.66
CA SER A 18 -17.32 -28.32 9.72
C SER A 18 -16.34 -27.39 10.42
N CYS A 19 -15.05 -27.65 10.22
CA CYS A 19 -13.98 -26.73 10.57
C CYS A 19 -14.11 -25.53 9.61
N ALA A 20 -14.96 -24.58 9.95
CA ALA A 20 -15.02 -23.30 9.27
C ALA A 20 -13.70 -22.57 9.56
N THR A 21 -12.71 -22.77 8.70
CA THR A 21 -11.53 -21.92 8.65
C THR A 21 -12.04 -20.51 8.36
N ARG A 22 -12.09 -19.65 9.39
CA ARG A 22 -12.24 -18.21 9.19
C ARG A 22 -11.02 -17.78 8.40
N GLN A 23 -11.16 -17.73 7.09
CA GLN A 23 -10.16 -17.11 6.22
C GLN A 23 -10.00 -15.69 6.75
N ALA A 24 -8.80 -15.34 7.19
CA ALA A 24 -8.53 -14.01 7.70
C ALA A 24 -9.05 -13.01 6.67
N SER A 25 -9.93 -12.09 7.09
CA SER A 25 -10.46 -11.08 6.18
C SER A 25 -9.28 -10.27 5.66
N SER A 26 -9.19 -10.08 4.35
CA SER A 26 -8.18 -9.18 3.81
C SER A 26 -8.51 -7.74 4.20
N THR A 27 -7.51 -6.98 4.64
CA THR A 27 -7.69 -5.54 4.89
C THR A 27 -7.53 -4.78 3.58
N ASP A 28 -8.61 -4.16 3.11
CA ASP A 28 -8.60 -3.31 1.92
C ASP A 28 -8.18 -1.87 2.26
N TRP A 29 -6.98 -1.50 1.82
CA TRP A 29 -6.38 -0.18 1.95
C TRP A 29 -6.84 0.82 0.87
N THR A 30 -7.59 0.37 -0.15
CA THR A 30 -8.09 1.24 -1.23
C THR A 30 -8.82 2.48 -0.72
N PRO A 31 -9.72 2.41 0.28
CA PRO A 31 -10.42 3.59 0.77
C PRO A 31 -9.49 4.66 1.35
N TYR A 32 -8.42 4.24 2.04
CA TYR A 32 -7.42 5.13 2.63
C TYR A 32 -6.50 5.73 1.55
N LEU A 33 -6.16 4.94 0.53
CA LEU A 33 -5.20 5.31 -0.52
C LEU A 33 -5.87 5.90 -1.77
N LYS A 34 -7.19 6.09 -1.76
CA LYS A 34 -7.99 6.49 -2.93
C LYS A 34 -7.55 7.81 -3.55
N SER A 35 -6.97 8.72 -2.77
CA SER A 35 -6.46 9.99 -3.27
C SER A 35 -5.27 9.79 -4.24
N MET A 36 -4.51 8.69 -4.13
CA MET A 36 -3.35 8.46 -5.00
C MET A 36 -3.77 8.33 -6.47
N GLN A 37 -4.91 7.70 -6.72
CA GLN A 37 -5.52 7.59 -8.06
C GLN A 37 -5.89 8.96 -8.66
N LYS A 38 -6.05 9.99 -7.82
CA LYS A 38 -6.43 11.35 -8.20
C LYS A 38 -5.25 12.31 -8.04
N GLY A 39 -4.29 12.25 -8.97
CA GLY A 39 -3.20 13.23 -8.98
C GLY A 39 -2.07 12.99 -7.99
N CYS A 40 -1.92 11.74 -7.51
CA CYS A 40 -0.87 11.35 -6.58
C CYS A 40 -0.90 12.05 -5.23
N ASP A 41 -2.07 12.47 -4.78
CA ASP A 41 -2.24 12.92 -3.40
C ASP A 41 -2.30 11.71 -2.46
N TYR A 42 -1.72 11.81 -1.27
CA TYR A 42 -1.76 10.73 -0.29
C TYR A 42 -1.79 11.28 1.13
N PRO A 43 -2.49 10.58 2.05
CA PRO A 43 -2.37 10.86 3.47
C PRO A 43 -0.97 10.46 3.97
N ASN A 44 -0.49 11.13 5.02
CA ASN A 44 0.68 10.68 5.76
C ASN A 44 0.26 9.50 6.67
N PRO A 45 0.73 8.26 6.42
CA PRO A 45 0.39 7.13 7.26
C PRO A 45 1.32 7.11 8.47
N THR A 46 0.96 7.82 9.53
CA THR A 46 1.57 7.56 10.84
C THR A 46 0.72 6.51 11.58
N THR A 47 1.34 5.55 12.26
CA THR A 47 0.61 4.50 12.99
C THR A 47 -0.41 5.04 13.99
N SER A 48 -0.15 6.21 14.58
CA SER A 48 -1.07 6.90 15.49
C SER A 48 -2.28 7.55 14.80
N SER A 49 -2.22 7.82 13.50
CA SER A 49 -3.31 8.44 12.73
C SER A 49 -4.12 7.44 11.90
N LEU A 50 -3.63 6.21 11.72
CA LEU A 50 -4.32 5.17 10.97
C LEU A 50 -5.57 4.68 11.73
N PRO A 51 -6.71 4.50 11.04
CA PRO A 51 -7.83 3.74 11.60
C PRO A 51 -7.44 2.32 12.06
N ILE A 52 -8.10 1.82 13.12
CA ILE A 52 -7.81 0.52 13.76
C ILE A 52 -7.65 -0.64 12.75
N PRO A 53 -8.51 -0.81 11.72
CA PRO A 53 -8.36 -1.92 10.78
C PRO A 53 -7.03 -1.92 10.03
N TYR A 54 -6.48 -0.74 9.73
CA TYR A 54 -5.19 -0.60 9.06
C TYR A 54 -4.05 -0.90 10.02
N GLN A 55 -4.12 -0.38 11.25
CA GLN A 55 -3.14 -0.70 12.30
C GLN A 55 -3.04 -2.22 12.53
N GLN A 56 -4.18 -2.91 12.62
CA GLN A 56 -4.23 -4.36 12.83
C GLN A 56 -3.69 -5.18 11.64
N SER A 57 -3.62 -4.60 10.45
CA SER A 57 -3.04 -5.26 9.27
C SER A 57 -1.52 -5.13 9.19
N ILE A 58 -0.91 -4.27 10.02
CA ILE A 58 0.55 -4.08 10.10
C ILE A 58 1.13 -5.13 11.03
N ILE A 59 2.07 -5.94 10.54
CA ILE A 59 2.75 -6.98 11.33
C ILE A 59 4.15 -6.60 11.75
N ASP A 60 4.76 -5.63 11.07
CA ASP A 60 6.08 -5.12 11.39
C ASP A 60 6.19 -3.66 10.96
N THR A 61 6.96 -2.88 11.72
CA THR A 61 7.24 -1.47 11.45
C THR A 61 8.74 -1.22 11.60
N ASP A 62 9.35 -0.70 10.54
CA ASP A 62 10.76 -0.34 10.51
C ASP A 62 10.90 1.15 10.20
N THR A 63 11.60 1.88 11.07
CA THR A 63 11.86 3.31 10.89
C THR A 63 13.36 3.55 10.84
N ARG A 64 13.80 4.23 9.78
CA ARG A 64 15.20 4.55 9.55
C ARG A 64 15.37 6.03 9.28
N ILE A 65 16.46 6.58 9.80
CA ILE A 65 16.91 7.94 9.49
C ILE A 65 18.00 7.80 8.44
N LYS A 66 17.81 8.42 7.29
CA LYS A 66 18.82 8.54 6.25
C LYS A 66 19.44 9.93 6.40
N PRO A 67 20.70 10.02 6.85
CA PRO A 67 21.36 11.30 7.06
C PRO A 67 21.53 12.02 5.73
N TYR A 68 21.29 13.33 5.75
CA TYR A 68 21.54 14.17 4.59
C TYR A 68 23.06 14.36 4.41
N ASN A 69 23.62 13.77 3.36
CA ASN A 69 25.05 13.90 3.04
C ASN A 69 25.28 15.11 2.11
N SER A 70 25.45 16.30 2.67
CA SER A 70 26.12 17.42 1.97
C SER A 70 27.47 17.73 2.60
N SER A 71 28.44 18.13 1.77
CA SER A 71 29.77 18.58 2.21
C SER A 71 29.76 19.91 2.97
N ASP A 72 28.62 20.59 3.00
CA ASP A 72 28.52 21.96 3.48
C ASP A 72 28.02 21.94 4.93
N GLU A 73 28.94 22.18 5.87
CA GLU A 73 28.78 21.95 7.32
C GLU A 73 27.75 22.85 8.02
N GLU A 74 27.19 23.87 7.36
CA GLU A 74 26.50 24.98 8.03
C GLU A 74 24.96 24.91 8.04
N GLN A 75 24.32 23.90 7.43
CA GLN A 75 22.84 23.81 7.32
C GLN A 75 22.21 22.46 7.73
N LEU A 76 22.95 21.60 8.45
CA LEU A 76 22.72 20.16 8.42
C LEU A 76 21.71 19.56 9.42
N GLU A 77 21.29 20.27 10.47
CA GLU A 77 20.56 19.60 11.58
C GLU A 77 19.08 19.26 11.28
N HIS A 78 18.53 19.64 10.12
CA HIS A 78 17.10 19.49 9.80
C HIS A 78 16.78 18.90 8.41
N LEU A 79 17.78 18.33 7.72
CA LEU A 79 17.58 17.76 6.37
C LEU A 79 17.49 16.24 6.34
N ASP A 80 17.59 15.57 7.48
CA ASP A 80 17.50 14.12 7.58
C ASP A 80 16.16 13.60 7.06
N GLU A 81 16.23 12.52 6.28
CA GLU A 81 15.05 11.84 5.77
C GLU A 81 14.63 10.75 6.77
N THR A 82 13.35 10.75 7.15
CA THR A 82 12.77 9.62 7.88
C THR A 82 12.03 8.71 6.92
N ILE A 83 12.39 7.44 6.90
CA ILE A 83 11.71 6.40 6.12
C ILE A 83 11.04 5.44 7.11
N THR A 84 9.71 5.33 7.03
CA THR A 84 8.93 4.37 7.81
C THR A 84 8.31 3.35 6.86
N THR A 85 8.59 2.06 7.11
CA THR A 85 8.05 0.94 6.34
C THR A 85 7.12 0.11 7.21
N TYR A 86 5.91 -0.11 6.73
CA TYR A 86 4.92 -1.01 7.31
C TYR A 86 4.84 -2.29 6.48
N THR A 87 5.18 -3.43 7.09
CA THR A 87 4.93 -4.74 6.48
C THR A 87 3.51 -5.18 6.82
N LEU A 88 2.76 -5.59 5.81
CA LEU A 88 1.34 -5.89 5.94
C LEU A 88 1.06 -7.39 5.86
N ASN A 89 0.07 -7.85 6.60
CA ASN A 89 -0.47 -9.20 6.49
C ASN A 89 -1.84 -9.17 5.81
N ASN A 90 -1.98 -9.97 4.75
CA ASN A 90 -3.24 -10.18 4.05
C ASN A 90 -3.93 -8.86 3.63
N ALA A 91 -3.16 -7.87 3.15
CA ALA A 91 -3.68 -6.57 2.76
C ALA A 91 -3.85 -6.42 1.24
N THR A 92 -4.84 -5.66 0.81
CA THR A 92 -5.05 -5.33 -0.60
C THR A 92 -5.15 -3.82 -0.81
N ALA A 93 -4.80 -3.34 -2.00
CA ALA A 93 -5.08 -1.99 -2.46
C ALA A 93 -5.35 -2.03 -3.97
N PHE A 94 -6.36 -1.29 -4.41
CA PHE A 94 -6.80 -1.22 -5.81
C PHE A 94 -7.05 -2.63 -6.40
N GLY A 95 -7.62 -3.53 -5.58
CA GLY A 95 -7.88 -4.92 -5.97
C GLY A 95 -6.65 -5.80 -6.12
N LYS A 96 -5.44 -5.33 -5.77
CA LYS A 96 -4.20 -6.12 -5.80
C LYS A 96 -3.67 -6.39 -4.40
N GLN A 97 -2.98 -7.53 -4.25
CA GLN A 97 -2.30 -7.89 -3.00
C GLN A 97 -1.17 -6.91 -2.70
N LEU A 98 -1.27 -6.24 -1.56
CA LEU A 98 -0.31 -5.28 -1.03
C LEU A 98 0.52 -5.95 0.07
N SER A 99 1.84 -5.79 0.00
CA SER A 99 2.78 -6.41 0.95
C SER A 99 3.42 -5.40 1.89
N LYS A 100 3.71 -4.18 1.40
CA LYS A 100 4.33 -3.12 2.20
C LYS A 100 3.86 -1.74 1.79
N ILE A 101 3.92 -0.83 2.75
CA ILE A 101 3.78 0.61 2.55
C ILE A 101 5.03 1.27 3.11
N GLU A 102 5.68 2.11 2.33
CA GLU A 102 6.85 2.89 2.74
C GLU A 102 6.52 4.36 2.58
N TYR A 103 6.74 5.12 3.64
CA TYR A 103 6.58 6.56 3.66
C TYR A 103 7.92 7.20 3.96
N LEU A 104 8.34 8.12 3.08
CA LEU A 104 9.51 8.95 3.30
C LEU A 104 9.05 10.38 3.60
N SER A 105 9.54 10.94 4.70
CA SER A 105 9.43 12.35 5.05
C SER A 105 10.80 13.02 5.03
N GLY A 106 11.00 13.99 4.13
CA GLY A 106 12.19 14.84 4.07
C GLY A 106 11.83 16.30 4.30
N PHE A 107 12.84 17.17 4.30
CA PHE A 107 12.63 18.62 4.30
C PHE A 107 12.08 19.04 2.95
N GLU A 108 10.83 19.52 2.90
CA GLU A 108 10.15 20.00 1.68
C GLU A 108 9.80 18.94 0.62
N TRP A 109 10.02 17.66 0.89
CA TRP A 109 9.60 16.58 0.00
C TRP A 109 9.18 15.33 0.76
N SER A 110 8.35 14.50 0.12
CA SER A 110 7.94 13.21 0.66
C SER A 110 7.56 12.24 -0.45
N HIS A 111 7.43 10.97 -0.11
CA HIS A 111 6.75 10.01 -0.96
C HIS A 111 5.99 8.96 -0.16
N LEU A 112 4.99 8.37 -0.81
CA LEU A 112 4.34 7.14 -0.40
C LEU A 112 4.54 6.09 -1.49
N LYS A 113 5.18 4.99 -1.12
CA LYS A 113 5.48 3.85 -1.99
C LYS A 113 4.71 2.61 -1.52
N LEU A 114 3.95 2.03 -2.44
CA LEU A 114 3.16 0.82 -2.24
C LEU A 114 3.84 -0.34 -2.93
N TYR A 115 4.15 -1.40 -2.20
CA TYR A 115 4.73 -2.63 -2.76
C TYR A 115 3.65 -3.70 -2.91
N PHE A 116 3.54 -4.27 -4.10
CA PHE A 116 2.55 -5.28 -4.45
C PHE A 116 3.21 -6.65 -4.60
N ALA A 117 2.44 -7.72 -4.36
CA ALA A 117 2.94 -9.08 -4.57
C ALA A 117 3.14 -9.42 -6.06
N ASN A 118 2.41 -8.74 -6.94
CA ASN A 118 2.44 -8.91 -8.39
C ASN A 118 2.50 -7.54 -9.07
N ASP A 119 2.85 -7.55 -10.36
CA ASP A 119 2.99 -6.34 -11.17
C ASP A 119 1.74 -5.42 -11.07
N PRO A 120 1.89 -4.17 -10.58
CA PRO A 120 0.81 -3.21 -10.48
C PRO A 120 0.51 -2.46 -11.78
N GLN A 121 1.27 -2.66 -12.87
CA GLN A 121 1.18 -1.85 -14.11
C GLN A 121 -0.23 -1.77 -14.72
N SER A 122 -1.06 -2.81 -14.55
CA SER A 122 -2.46 -2.77 -15.00
C SER A 122 -3.27 -1.63 -14.37
N LEU A 123 -2.90 -1.18 -13.16
CA LEU A 123 -3.56 -0.10 -12.44
C LEU A 123 -3.25 1.28 -13.03
N ARG A 124 -2.28 1.41 -13.95
CA ARG A 124 -1.86 2.70 -14.51
C ARG A 124 -3.02 3.53 -15.05
N SER A 125 -4.00 2.89 -15.66
CA SER A 125 -5.19 3.55 -16.23
C SER A 125 -6.13 4.15 -15.18
N GLU A 126 -6.02 3.72 -13.92
CA GLU A 126 -6.83 4.20 -12.80
C GLU A 126 -6.25 5.47 -12.17
N PHE A 127 -5.03 5.88 -12.55
CA PHE A 127 -4.34 7.04 -12.00
C PHE A 127 -4.39 8.21 -12.99
N THR A 128 -4.99 9.31 -12.55
CA THR A 128 -5.08 10.55 -13.33
C THR A 128 -3.98 11.52 -12.97
N LEU A 129 -3.66 12.41 -13.91
CA LEU A 129 -2.86 13.59 -13.61
C LEU A 129 -3.53 14.45 -12.52
N PRO A 130 -2.76 15.21 -11.72
CA PRO A 130 -3.32 16.21 -10.83
C PRO A 130 -4.09 17.25 -11.66
N VAL A 131 -5.32 17.53 -11.25
CA VAL A 131 -6.21 18.50 -11.92
C VAL A 131 -6.22 19.75 -11.06
N ASP A 132 -5.17 20.56 -11.14
CA ASP A 132 -5.24 21.91 -10.58
C ASP A 132 -5.52 22.91 -11.69
N LYS A 133 -6.64 23.62 -11.55
CA LYS A 133 -7.09 24.63 -12.53
C LYS A 133 -6.41 25.98 -12.33
N HIS A 134 -5.68 26.14 -11.24
CA HIS A 134 -5.10 27.41 -10.80
C HIS A 134 -3.57 27.47 -10.95
N ASP A 135 -2.89 26.32 -11.07
CA ASP A 135 -1.45 26.25 -11.25
C ASP A 135 -1.07 26.06 -12.72
N ILE A 136 -0.06 26.81 -13.15
CA ILE A 136 0.68 26.60 -14.41
C ILE A 136 1.54 25.33 -14.30
N ASN A 137 0.87 24.20 -14.19
CA ASN A 137 1.48 22.88 -14.12
C ASN A 137 1.91 22.42 -15.51
N THR A 138 3.21 22.15 -15.67
CA THR A 138 3.78 21.58 -16.89
C THR A 138 3.95 20.08 -16.72
N VAL A 139 3.33 19.29 -17.61
CA VAL A 139 3.53 17.84 -17.66
C VAL A 139 4.81 17.55 -18.45
N THR A 140 5.86 17.11 -17.76
CA THR A 140 7.16 16.78 -18.38
C THR A 140 7.29 15.30 -18.75
N LYS A 141 6.46 14.45 -18.14
CA LYS A 141 6.37 13.01 -18.45
C LYS A 141 4.93 12.52 -18.25
N ASN A 142 4.44 11.68 -19.15
CA ASN A 142 3.17 10.96 -18.99
C ASN A 142 3.14 9.72 -19.90
N ASP A 143 3.50 8.56 -19.35
CA ASP A 143 3.56 7.30 -20.07
C ASP A 143 3.12 6.12 -19.17
N SER A 144 3.34 4.88 -19.63
CA SER A 144 2.97 3.68 -18.88
C SER A 144 3.68 3.56 -17.53
N SER A 145 4.89 4.12 -17.40
CA SER A 145 5.65 4.13 -16.14
C SER A 145 5.21 5.20 -15.16
N GLY A 146 4.27 6.07 -15.53
CA GLY A 146 3.69 7.09 -14.65
C GLY A 146 3.73 8.49 -15.25
N TYR A 147 3.92 9.51 -14.42
CA TYR A 147 3.98 10.91 -14.86
C TYR A 147 4.85 11.78 -13.96
N GLN A 148 5.23 12.94 -14.48
CA GLN A 148 5.84 14.02 -13.72
C GLN A 148 5.22 15.35 -14.12
N VAL A 149 4.86 16.14 -13.12
CA VAL A 149 4.27 17.46 -13.25
C VAL A 149 5.11 18.43 -12.44
N THR A 150 5.48 19.56 -13.04
CA THR A 150 6.28 20.62 -12.42
C THR A 150 5.52 21.95 -12.44
N GLY A 151 5.59 22.70 -11.34
CA GLY A 151 4.99 24.00 -11.12
C GLY A 151 5.83 24.76 -10.07
N GLU A 152 5.22 25.22 -8.99
CA GLU A 152 5.96 25.75 -7.82
C GLU A 152 6.77 24.67 -7.08
N GLY A 153 6.43 23.40 -7.29
CA GLY A 153 7.22 22.25 -6.90
C GLY A 153 7.13 21.16 -7.97
N TYR A 154 7.22 19.91 -7.57
CA TYR A 154 6.97 18.77 -8.45
C TYR A 154 6.05 17.74 -7.80
N LYS A 155 5.21 17.10 -8.61
CA LYS A 155 4.48 15.88 -8.26
C LYS A 155 4.83 14.79 -9.26
N HIS A 156 4.97 13.56 -8.78
CA HIS A 156 5.25 12.44 -9.65
C HIS A 156 4.50 11.18 -9.22
N LEU A 157 4.23 10.36 -10.23
CA LEU A 157 3.72 9.00 -10.12
C LEU A 157 4.73 8.10 -10.82
N THR A 158 5.15 7.02 -10.16
CA THR A 158 6.04 6.01 -10.73
C THR A 158 5.45 4.63 -10.54
N PHE A 159 5.34 3.86 -11.62
CA PHE A 159 5.12 2.42 -11.59
C PHE A 159 6.45 1.71 -11.84
N ASP A 160 7.00 1.07 -10.81
CA ASP A 160 8.26 0.35 -10.89
C ASP A 160 8.01 -1.17 -11.02
N LYS A 161 8.47 -1.75 -12.12
CA LYS A 161 8.36 -3.20 -12.40
C LYS A 161 9.35 -4.04 -11.60
N LYS A 162 10.52 -3.49 -11.25
CA LYS A 162 11.56 -4.21 -10.51
C LYS A 162 11.11 -4.46 -9.08
N ASP A 163 10.50 -3.45 -8.48
CA ASP A 163 10.03 -3.50 -7.10
C ASP A 163 8.55 -3.90 -6.97
N ASN A 164 7.85 -4.08 -8.10
CA ASN A 164 6.39 -4.22 -8.16
C ASN A 164 5.69 -3.15 -7.33
N SER A 165 6.00 -1.88 -7.59
CA SER A 165 5.56 -0.79 -6.73
C SER A 165 4.91 0.36 -7.49
N ILE A 166 4.08 1.11 -6.74
CA ILE A 166 3.55 2.41 -7.15
C ILE A 166 4.06 3.43 -6.14
N THR A 167 4.74 4.47 -6.63
CA THR A 167 5.18 5.60 -5.80
C THR A 167 4.45 6.85 -6.22
N CYS A 168 3.83 7.52 -5.25
CA CYS A 168 3.46 8.92 -5.36
C CYS A 168 4.42 9.76 -4.54
N GLY A 169 4.86 10.88 -5.07
CA GLY A 169 5.70 11.79 -4.31
C GLY A 169 5.57 13.24 -4.76
N PHE A 170 5.96 14.14 -3.87
CA PHE A 170 6.05 15.56 -4.15
C PHE A 170 7.31 16.16 -3.52
N GLY A 171 7.72 17.31 -4.04
CA GLY A 171 8.69 18.20 -3.41
C GLY A 171 8.45 19.63 -3.85
N VAL A 172 9.02 20.59 -3.12
CA VAL A 172 9.08 22.01 -3.51
C VAL A 172 10.53 22.44 -3.78
#